data_AF-A0A3N5RA86-F1
#
_entry.id   AF-A0A3N5RA86-F1
#
_cell.length_a   1.000
_cell.length_b   1.000
_cell.length_c   1.000
_cell.angle_alpha   90.00
_cell.angle_beta   90.00
_cell.angle_gamma   90.00
#
_symmetry.space_group_name_H-M   'P 1'
#
loop_
_entity.id
_entity.type
_entity.pdbx_description
1 polymer ?
#
loop_
_entity_poly.entity_id
_entity_poly.type
_entity_poly.pdbx_seq_one_letter_code
_entity_poly.pdbx_strand_id
1 'polypeptide(L)'
;MAIAPPRLTVGWDVFAWIGHRRFARHWSVPQICNELGDSYAIDLSEDAVEDYVRQYAVMVAARHTDLAEMRKVYSQTKSLVLAIDGLQPEKGHETLYVVRELNEKRVWFAEPLLSSTNDEVQRVLARAHEIAESLGIPVAGWISDKQEAFVQGIAKEFPGVPHRYCDNHFLRDLARPVLEKDSHAKVQMRRKVRGLRTIEQAVLREEAKHAVSDEQPPPTSPPPAASNGETSAGTRTAEVSTRDEEVAGAPGWSTASHKGAEPSAAGQLALDYCAVVRGILNDDQGGPL
;
A
#
# COMPACT_ATOMS: atom_id res chain seq x y z
N MET A 1 -9.01 22.04 -26.48
CA MET A 1 -9.89 22.59 -25.42
C MET A 1 -9.85 21.60 -24.27
N ALA A 2 -9.09 21.89 -23.22
CA ALA A 2 -8.99 21.00 -22.06
C ALA A 2 -10.27 21.18 -21.24
N ILE A 3 -11.05 20.09 -21.12
CA ILE A 3 -12.22 20.06 -20.23
C ILE A 3 -11.68 19.65 -18.85
N ALA A 4 -11.93 20.46 -17.84
CA ALA A 4 -11.64 20.11 -16.45
C ALA A 4 -12.84 19.35 -15.85
N PRO A 5 -12.60 18.33 -15.00
CA PRO A 5 -13.68 17.75 -14.20
C PRO A 5 -14.31 18.82 -13.29
N PRO A 6 -15.60 18.70 -12.94
CA PRO A 6 -16.25 19.65 -12.05
C PRO A 6 -15.48 19.80 -10.74
N ARG A 7 -15.15 21.05 -10.36
CA ARG A 7 -14.44 21.42 -9.12
C ARG A 7 -12.96 21.07 -9.06
N LEU A 8 -12.32 20.80 -10.21
CA LEU A 8 -10.86 20.64 -10.30
C LEU A 8 -10.23 21.80 -11.07
N THR A 9 -9.00 22.14 -10.72
CA THR A 9 -8.22 23.19 -11.42
C THR A 9 -7.36 22.62 -12.55
N VAL A 10 -7.31 21.29 -12.68
CA VAL A 10 -6.56 20.57 -13.71
C VAL A 10 -7.46 19.91 -14.75
N GLY A 11 -6.94 19.71 -15.96
CA GLY A 11 -7.62 18.97 -17.03
C GLY A 11 -7.79 17.48 -16.72
N TRP A 12 -8.69 16.82 -17.45
CA TRP A 12 -8.91 15.36 -17.36
C TRP A 12 -7.63 14.54 -17.58
N ASP A 13 -6.74 15.01 -18.44
CA ASP A 13 -5.45 14.41 -18.74
C ASP A 13 -4.52 14.38 -17.53
N VAL A 14 -4.33 15.53 -16.86
CA VAL A 14 -3.51 15.62 -15.65
C VAL A 14 -4.15 14.86 -14.50
N PHE A 15 -5.47 14.96 -14.34
CA PHE A 15 -6.21 14.21 -13.32
C PHE A 15 -6.04 12.69 -13.48
N ALA A 16 -6.24 12.17 -14.70
CA ALA A 16 -6.06 10.76 -14.99
C ALA A 16 -4.59 10.33 -14.85
N TRP A 17 -3.65 11.21 -15.20
CA TRP A 17 -2.22 10.98 -15.01
C TRP A 17 -1.87 10.81 -13.52
N ILE A 18 -2.35 11.71 -12.65
CA ILE A 18 -2.16 11.64 -11.18
C ILE A 18 -2.70 10.31 -10.66
N GLY A 19 -3.96 9.99 -10.98
CA GLY A 19 -4.61 8.76 -10.53
C GLY A 19 -3.89 7.49 -11.00
N HIS A 20 -3.46 7.44 -12.27
CA HIS A 20 -2.72 6.30 -12.79
C HIS A 20 -1.37 6.12 -12.07
N ARG A 21 -0.62 7.18 -11.78
CA ARG A 21 0.65 7.06 -11.05
C ARG A 21 0.47 6.64 -9.60
N ARG A 22 -0.55 7.17 -8.93
CA ARG A 22 -0.87 6.75 -7.58
C ARG A 22 -1.22 5.27 -7.51
N PHE A 23 -2.15 4.82 -8.35
CA PHE A 23 -2.79 3.52 -8.17
C PHE A 23 -2.19 2.38 -9.01
N ALA A 24 -1.62 2.66 -10.18
CA ALA A 24 -0.99 1.63 -11.02
C ALA A 24 0.53 1.61 -10.92
N ARG A 25 1.16 2.67 -10.38
CA ARG A 25 2.61 2.78 -10.25
C ARG A 25 3.08 2.98 -8.81
N HIS A 26 2.16 3.07 -7.86
CA HIS A 26 2.43 3.20 -6.42
C HIS A 26 3.26 4.41 -6.03
N TRP A 27 3.12 5.53 -6.77
CA TRP A 27 3.83 6.76 -6.43
C TRP A 27 3.23 7.40 -5.17
N SER A 28 4.11 7.99 -4.35
CA SER A 28 3.70 8.84 -3.23
C SER A 28 3.20 10.19 -3.74
N VAL A 29 2.39 10.89 -2.93
CA VAL A 29 1.93 12.25 -3.25
C VAL A 29 3.10 13.21 -3.47
N PRO A 30 4.17 13.20 -2.63
CA PRO A 30 5.37 14.00 -2.89
C PRO A 30 6.04 13.66 -4.24
N GLN A 31 6.13 12.37 -4.61
CA GLN A 31 6.70 11.98 -5.90
C GLN A 31 5.87 12.51 -7.09
N ILE A 32 4.55 12.49 -6.96
CA ILE A 32 3.63 13.05 -7.97
C ILE A 32 3.82 14.57 -8.08
N CYS A 33 3.89 15.29 -6.96
CA CYS A 33 4.08 16.75 -6.95
C CYS A 33 5.43 17.13 -7.57
N ASN A 34 6.50 16.44 -7.18
CA ASN A 34 7.85 16.71 -7.70
C ASN A 34 7.91 16.49 -9.22
N GLU A 35 7.37 15.38 -9.73
CA GLU A 35 7.36 15.13 -11.17
C GLU A 35 6.52 16.16 -11.95
N LEU A 36 5.37 16.57 -11.40
CA LEU A 36 4.53 17.60 -12.03
C LEU A 36 5.26 18.94 -12.12
N GLY A 37 5.99 19.33 -11.07
CA GLY A 37 6.83 20.53 -11.07
C GLY A 37 8.02 20.40 -12.03
N ASP A 38 8.83 19.36 -11.87
CA ASP A 38 10.11 19.20 -12.56
C ASP A 38 9.96 18.99 -14.07
N SER A 39 9.03 18.14 -14.49
CA SER A 39 8.89 17.73 -15.90
C SER A 39 7.84 18.54 -16.66
N TYR A 40 6.85 19.12 -15.97
CA TYR A 40 5.69 19.74 -16.61
C TYR A 40 5.46 21.19 -16.20
N ALA A 41 6.24 21.74 -15.24
CA ALA A 41 6.03 23.08 -14.68
C ALA A 41 4.59 23.30 -14.17
N ILE A 42 4.00 22.25 -13.58
CA ILE A 42 2.68 22.28 -12.95
C ILE A 42 2.86 22.28 -11.44
N ASP A 43 2.63 23.42 -10.82
CA ASP A 43 2.70 23.58 -9.37
C ASP A 43 1.37 23.20 -8.72
N LEU A 44 1.36 22.09 -7.98
CA LEU A 44 0.23 21.67 -7.14
C LEU A 44 0.71 21.43 -5.71
N SER A 45 -0.12 21.78 -4.73
CA SER A 45 0.11 21.38 -3.35
C SER A 45 -0.18 19.89 -3.15
N GLU A 46 0.44 19.29 -2.14
CA GLU A 46 0.16 17.90 -1.76
C GLU A 46 -1.33 17.71 -1.44
N ASP A 47 -1.96 18.63 -0.70
CA ASP A 47 -3.40 18.61 -0.40
C ASP A 47 -4.27 18.53 -1.67
N ALA A 48 -3.95 19.32 -2.70
CA ALA A 48 -4.69 19.31 -3.95
C ALA A 48 -4.55 17.96 -4.67
N VAL A 49 -3.35 17.38 -4.67
CA VAL A 49 -3.10 16.05 -5.23
C VAL A 49 -3.81 14.96 -4.42
N GLU A 50 -3.85 15.05 -3.09
CA GLU A 50 -4.59 14.13 -2.23
C GLU A 50 -6.09 14.14 -2.54
N ASP A 51 -6.68 15.34 -2.69
CA ASP A 51 -8.08 15.48 -3.07
C ASP A 51 -8.36 14.88 -4.45
N TYR A 52 -7.45 15.07 -5.42
CA TYR A 52 -7.58 14.47 -6.75
C TYR A 52 -7.45 12.95 -6.71
N VAL A 53 -6.53 12.43 -5.92
CA VAL A 53 -6.38 10.98 -5.69
C VAL A 53 -7.67 10.40 -5.11
N ARG A 54 -8.28 11.06 -4.12
CA ARG A 54 -9.54 10.64 -3.49
C ARG A 54 -10.69 10.62 -4.51
N GLN A 55 -10.82 11.67 -5.31
CA GLN A 55 -11.86 11.74 -6.35
C GLN A 55 -11.64 10.70 -7.46
N TYR A 56 -10.38 10.46 -7.85
CA TYR A 56 -10.05 9.42 -8.80
C TYR A 56 -10.41 8.03 -8.27
N ALA A 57 -10.13 7.77 -6.99
CA ALA A 57 -10.52 6.52 -6.33
C ALA A 57 -12.04 6.30 -6.41
N VAL A 58 -12.85 7.33 -6.12
CA VAL A 58 -14.31 7.26 -6.24
C VAL A 58 -14.75 6.93 -7.66
N MET A 59 -14.14 7.54 -8.67
CA MET A 59 -14.44 7.23 -10.07
C MET A 59 -14.09 5.79 -10.43
N VAL A 60 -12.93 5.30 -10.01
CA VAL A 60 -12.53 3.92 -10.19
C VAL A 60 -13.52 2.98 -9.50
N ALA A 61 -13.93 3.30 -8.26
CA ALA A 61 -14.94 2.54 -7.51
C ALA A 61 -16.23 2.40 -8.31
N ALA A 62 -16.81 3.53 -8.72
CA ALA A 62 -18.08 3.58 -9.43
C ALA A 62 -18.00 2.80 -10.75
N ARG A 63 -16.89 2.96 -11.49
CA ARG A 63 -16.63 2.22 -12.73
C ARG A 63 -16.50 0.72 -12.48
N HIS A 64 -15.92 0.33 -11.35
CA HIS A 64 -15.64 -1.05 -11.00
C HIS A 64 -16.89 -1.79 -10.52
N THR A 65 -17.84 -1.08 -9.91
CA THR A 65 -19.13 -1.63 -9.47
C THR A 65 -20.24 -1.48 -10.50
N ASP A 66 -19.96 -0.93 -11.69
CA ASP A 66 -20.95 -0.73 -12.74
C ASP A 66 -21.38 -2.06 -13.38
N LEU A 67 -22.57 -2.53 -13.01
CA LEU A 67 -23.17 -3.76 -13.52
C LEU A 67 -23.36 -3.76 -15.03
N ALA A 68 -23.64 -2.62 -15.66
CA ALA A 68 -23.82 -2.55 -17.10
C ALA A 68 -22.52 -2.85 -17.83
N GLU A 69 -21.39 -2.38 -17.30
CA GLU A 69 -20.11 -2.79 -17.84
C GLU A 69 -19.76 -4.23 -17.50
N MET A 70 -20.00 -4.66 -16.26
CA MET A 70 -19.71 -6.04 -15.88
C MET A 70 -20.41 -7.01 -16.84
N ARG A 71 -21.66 -6.75 -17.24
CA ARG A 71 -22.35 -7.56 -18.27
C ARG A 71 -21.64 -7.58 -19.62
N LYS A 72 -20.98 -6.51 -20.04
CA LYS A 72 -20.20 -6.49 -21.29
C LYS A 72 -18.95 -7.35 -21.15
N VAL A 73 -18.21 -7.18 -20.06
CA VAL A 73 -16.98 -7.95 -19.75
C VAL A 73 -17.31 -9.43 -19.69
N TYR A 74 -18.36 -9.81 -18.96
CA TYR A 74 -18.78 -11.19 -18.78
C TYR A 74 -19.67 -11.76 -19.90
N SER A 75 -19.81 -11.06 -21.04
CA SER A 75 -20.77 -11.44 -22.09
C SER A 75 -20.49 -12.82 -22.73
N GLN A 76 -19.25 -13.29 -22.69
CA GLN A 76 -18.84 -14.60 -23.19
C GLN A 76 -18.58 -15.63 -22.07
N THR A 77 -18.72 -15.22 -20.81
CA THR A 77 -18.42 -16.06 -19.65
C THR A 77 -19.58 -16.99 -19.37
N LYS A 78 -19.32 -18.30 -19.45
CA LYS A 78 -20.36 -19.33 -19.26
C LYS A 78 -20.62 -19.67 -17.79
N SER A 79 -19.61 -19.48 -16.96
CA SER A 79 -19.65 -19.80 -15.53
C SER A 79 -18.59 -19.01 -14.78
N LEU A 80 -18.86 -18.71 -13.51
CA LEU A 80 -17.98 -17.95 -12.65
C LEU A 80 -17.19 -18.87 -11.72
N VAL A 81 -15.93 -18.55 -11.47
CA VAL A 81 -15.16 -19.12 -10.36
C VAL A 81 -14.82 -17.99 -9.42
N LEU A 82 -15.35 -18.06 -8.20
CA LEU A 82 -15.21 -17.01 -7.20
C LEU A 82 -14.15 -17.41 -6.17
N ALA A 83 -13.44 -16.42 -5.65
CA ALA A 83 -12.53 -16.61 -4.54
C ALA A 83 -12.76 -15.56 -3.48
N ILE A 84 -12.63 -15.97 -2.22
CA ILE A 84 -12.66 -15.08 -1.06
C ILE A 84 -11.36 -15.23 -0.26
N ASP A 85 -10.79 -14.10 0.12
CA ASP A 85 -9.61 -14.03 0.97
C ASP A 85 -9.72 -12.90 1.99
N GLY A 86 -9.13 -13.10 3.17
CA GLY A 86 -9.10 -12.13 4.25
C GLY A 86 -7.72 -11.48 4.33
N LEU A 87 -7.66 -10.16 4.13
CA LEU A 87 -6.42 -9.41 4.27
C LEU A 87 -6.47 -8.54 5.50
N GLN A 88 -5.52 -8.77 6.38
CA GLN A 88 -5.32 -7.95 7.55
C GLN A 88 -4.37 -6.80 7.18
N PRO A 89 -4.83 -5.54 7.20
CA PRO A 89 -3.99 -4.40 6.85
C PRO A 89 -2.90 -4.19 7.91
N GLU A 90 -3.25 -3.62 9.06
CA GLU A 90 -2.36 -3.43 10.21
C GLU A 90 -2.92 -4.12 11.46
N LYS A 91 -2.06 -4.47 12.41
CA LYS A 91 -2.50 -5.11 13.65
C LYS A 91 -3.45 -4.18 14.42
N GLY A 92 -4.65 -4.67 14.70
CA GLY A 92 -5.70 -3.92 15.41
C GLY A 92 -6.76 -3.32 14.50
N HIS A 93 -6.60 -3.41 13.18
CA HIS A 93 -7.61 -3.00 12.20
C HIS A 93 -8.46 -4.18 11.73
N GLU A 94 -9.66 -3.84 11.27
CA GLU A 94 -10.64 -4.79 10.71
C GLU A 94 -10.03 -5.58 9.55
N THR A 95 -10.43 -6.85 9.42
CA THR A 95 -9.95 -7.68 8.31
C THR A 95 -10.77 -7.34 7.08
N LEU A 96 -10.08 -7.02 5.99
CA LEU A 96 -10.69 -6.73 4.70
C LEU A 96 -10.92 -8.04 3.95
N TYR A 97 -12.18 -8.43 3.76
CA TYR A 97 -12.55 -9.60 2.98
C TYR A 97 -12.77 -9.20 1.54
N VAL A 98 -12.11 -9.90 0.63
CA VAL A 98 -12.09 -9.56 -0.79
C VAL A 98 -12.70 -10.71 -1.56
N VAL A 99 -13.74 -10.42 -2.33
CA VAL A 99 -14.32 -11.37 -3.28
C VAL A 99 -13.84 -11.02 -4.67
N ARG A 100 -13.30 -12.01 -5.39
CA ARG A 100 -12.83 -11.86 -6.77
C ARG A 100 -13.33 -12.98 -7.64
N GLU A 101 -13.51 -12.68 -8.92
CA GLU A 101 -13.79 -13.63 -9.97
C GLU A 101 -12.48 -13.93 -10.72
N LEU A 102 -12.21 -15.21 -10.95
CA LEU A 102 -10.89 -15.68 -11.38
C LEU A 102 -10.70 -15.68 -12.90
N ASN A 103 -11.74 -15.88 -13.70
CA ASN A 103 -11.60 -16.02 -15.15
C ASN A 103 -11.27 -14.66 -15.80
N GLU A 104 -12.01 -13.62 -15.45
CA GLU A 104 -11.80 -12.24 -15.92
C GLU A 104 -10.84 -11.46 -15.00
N LYS A 105 -10.20 -12.14 -14.03
CA LYS A 105 -9.21 -11.61 -13.09
C LYS A 105 -9.67 -10.31 -12.42
N ARG A 106 -10.91 -10.30 -11.93
CA ARG A 106 -11.59 -9.10 -11.46
C ARG A 106 -11.94 -9.23 -9.98
N VAL A 107 -11.50 -8.29 -9.16
CA VAL A 107 -12.07 -8.11 -7.81
C VAL A 107 -13.52 -7.66 -7.98
N TRP A 108 -14.49 -8.29 -7.33
CA TRP A 108 -15.87 -7.80 -7.38
C TRP A 108 -16.11 -6.71 -6.35
N PHE A 109 -15.67 -6.96 -5.12
CA PHE A 109 -15.74 -5.99 -4.03
C PHE A 109 -14.82 -6.43 -2.89
N ALA A 110 -14.60 -5.50 -1.97
CA ALA A 110 -13.97 -5.78 -0.69
C ALA A 110 -14.80 -5.14 0.42
N GLU A 111 -14.96 -5.85 1.53
CA GLU A 111 -15.71 -5.41 2.70
C GLU A 111 -14.88 -5.61 3.96
N PRO A 112 -14.67 -4.57 4.77
CA PRO A 112 -14.07 -4.77 6.07
C PRO A 112 -15.10 -5.35 7.01
N LEU A 113 -14.72 -6.44 7.68
CA LEU A 113 -15.54 -7.08 8.68
C LEU A 113 -14.89 -6.88 10.05
N LEU A 114 -15.71 -6.45 11.01
CA LEU A 114 -15.33 -6.24 12.41
C LEU A 114 -14.94 -7.56 13.09
N SER A 115 -15.54 -8.67 12.65
CA SER A 115 -15.26 -10.02 13.14
C SER A 115 -15.31 -11.04 12.00
N SER A 116 -14.66 -12.18 12.19
CA SER A 116 -14.75 -13.33 11.26
C SER A 116 -15.95 -14.24 11.60
N THR A 117 -17.05 -13.68 12.10
CA THR A 117 -18.22 -14.47 12.48
C THR A 117 -18.96 -14.99 11.26
N ASN A 118 -19.67 -16.11 11.42
CA ASN A 118 -20.42 -16.76 10.35
C ASN A 118 -21.44 -15.82 9.69
N ASP A 119 -22.09 -14.95 10.47
CA ASP A 119 -23.11 -14.03 9.96
C ASP A 119 -22.51 -12.95 9.05
N GLU A 120 -21.33 -12.43 9.38
CA GLU A 120 -20.65 -11.43 8.56
C GLU A 120 -20.11 -12.03 7.26
N VAL A 121 -19.52 -13.22 7.33
CA VAL A 121 -19.11 -13.97 6.15
C VAL A 121 -20.31 -14.30 5.26
N GLN A 122 -21.46 -14.63 5.85
CA GLN A 122 -22.66 -14.91 5.07
C GLN A 122 -23.15 -13.66 4.30
N ARG A 123 -23.05 -12.46 4.87
CA ARG A 123 -23.39 -11.20 4.15
C ARG A 123 -22.51 -11.00 2.92
N VAL A 124 -21.21 -11.26 3.04
CA VAL A 124 -20.26 -11.17 1.92
C VAL A 124 -20.62 -12.17 0.82
N LEU A 125 -20.94 -13.41 1.19
CA LEU A 125 -21.31 -14.45 0.23
C LEU A 125 -22.65 -14.17 -0.46
N ALA A 126 -23.65 -13.68 0.29
CA ALA A 126 -24.94 -13.27 -0.25
C ALA A 126 -24.79 -12.14 -1.28
N ARG A 127 -23.95 -11.14 -0.99
CA ARG A 127 -23.64 -10.08 -1.97
C ARG A 127 -23.00 -10.62 -3.25
N ALA A 128 -22.09 -11.59 -3.13
CA ALA A 128 -21.52 -12.24 -4.30
C ALA A 128 -22.59 -13.00 -5.11
N HIS A 129 -23.53 -13.64 -4.42
CA HIS A 129 -24.66 -14.31 -5.05
C HIS A 129 -25.54 -13.32 -5.83
N GLU A 130 -25.93 -12.19 -5.22
CA GLU A 130 -26.72 -11.13 -5.88
C GLU A 130 -26.04 -10.61 -7.14
N ILE A 131 -24.71 -10.42 -7.13
CA ILE A 131 -23.96 -10.00 -8.31
C ILE A 131 -24.02 -11.08 -9.38
N ALA A 132 -23.78 -12.35 -9.05
CA ALA A 132 -23.85 -13.46 -10.00
C ALA A 132 -25.25 -13.58 -10.64
N GLU A 133 -26.31 -13.46 -9.85
CA GLU A 133 -27.70 -13.43 -10.32
C GLU A 133 -27.97 -12.24 -11.24
N SER A 134 -27.47 -11.05 -10.89
CA SER A 134 -27.64 -9.84 -11.70
C SER A 134 -26.95 -9.91 -13.07
N LEU A 135 -25.89 -10.72 -13.17
CA LEU A 135 -25.19 -11.03 -14.41
C LEU A 135 -25.85 -12.19 -15.18
N GLY A 136 -26.63 -13.02 -14.51
CA GLY A 136 -27.28 -14.20 -15.09
C GLY A 136 -26.29 -15.33 -15.38
N ILE A 137 -25.19 -15.43 -14.64
CA ILE A 137 -24.12 -16.40 -14.89
C ILE A 137 -23.98 -17.34 -13.69
N PRO A 138 -24.01 -18.66 -13.88
CA PRO A 138 -23.91 -19.60 -12.77
C PRO A 138 -22.51 -19.61 -12.16
N VAL A 139 -22.43 -19.76 -10.83
CA VAL A 139 -21.17 -19.99 -10.12
C VAL A 139 -20.82 -21.48 -10.20
N ALA A 140 -19.73 -21.81 -10.89
CA ALA A 140 -19.25 -23.18 -11.05
C ALA A 140 -18.28 -23.63 -9.95
N GLY A 141 -17.73 -22.71 -9.16
CA GLY A 141 -16.85 -23.06 -8.07
C GLY A 141 -16.45 -21.90 -7.18
N TRP A 142 -16.03 -22.25 -5.96
CA TRP A 142 -15.43 -21.34 -5.00
C TRP A 142 -14.01 -21.76 -4.62
N ILE A 143 -13.16 -20.78 -4.33
CA ILE A 143 -11.83 -20.97 -3.76
C ILE A 143 -11.69 -20.12 -2.49
N SER A 144 -11.31 -20.71 -1.37
CA SER A 144 -10.99 -19.94 -0.15
C SER A 144 -9.93 -20.63 0.70
N ASP A 145 -9.49 -19.96 1.76
CA ASP A 145 -8.81 -20.63 2.87
C ASP A 145 -9.77 -21.62 3.58
N LYS A 146 -9.22 -22.61 4.30
CA LYS A 146 -9.95 -23.63 5.04
C LYS A 146 -10.44 -23.10 6.41
N GLN A 147 -11.05 -21.93 6.41
CA GLN A 147 -11.70 -21.37 7.59
C GLN A 147 -13.13 -21.89 7.66
N GLU A 148 -13.56 -22.28 8.87
CA GLU A 148 -14.86 -22.91 9.09
C GLU A 148 -16.02 -22.02 8.61
N ALA A 149 -15.92 -20.70 8.84
CA ALA A 149 -16.90 -19.73 8.38
C ALA A 149 -17.08 -19.70 6.87
N PHE A 150 -15.98 -19.80 6.10
CA PHE A 150 -16.06 -19.88 4.63
C PHE A 150 -16.66 -21.19 4.16
N VAL A 151 -16.21 -22.32 4.72
CA VAL A 151 -16.69 -23.64 4.33
C VAL A 151 -18.19 -23.76 4.57
N GLN A 152 -18.65 -23.39 5.77
CA GLN A 152 -20.08 -23.44 6.12
C GLN A 152 -20.88 -22.40 5.35
N GLY A 153 -20.37 -21.17 5.22
CA GLY A 153 -21.03 -20.09 4.51
C GLY A 153 -21.23 -20.42 3.02
N ILE A 154 -20.19 -20.89 2.34
CA ILE A 154 -20.25 -21.24 0.92
C ILE A 154 -21.19 -22.43 0.69
N ALA A 155 -21.11 -23.47 1.53
CA ALA A 155 -22.01 -24.62 1.41
C ALA A 155 -23.48 -24.25 1.63
N LYS A 156 -23.75 -23.25 2.49
CA LYS A 156 -25.09 -22.74 2.76
C LYS A 156 -25.63 -21.86 1.64
N GLU A 157 -24.82 -20.92 1.13
CA GLU A 157 -25.24 -19.93 0.13
C GLU A 157 -25.21 -20.49 -1.30
N PHE A 158 -24.29 -21.41 -1.58
CA PHE A 158 -24.08 -22.02 -2.90
C PHE A 158 -24.15 -23.55 -2.82
N PRO A 159 -25.33 -24.13 -2.51
CA PRO A 159 -25.47 -25.57 -2.35
C PRO A 159 -25.13 -26.33 -3.63
N GLY A 160 -24.28 -27.34 -3.51
CA GLY A 160 -23.84 -28.18 -4.63
C GLY A 160 -22.73 -27.57 -5.51
N VAL A 161 -22.30 -26.34 -5.24
CA VAL A 161 -21.15 -25.73 -5.92
C VAL A 161 -19.85 -26.28 -5.33
N PRO A 162 -18.92 -26.80 -6.15
CA PRO A 162 -17.62 -27.26 -5.68
C PRO A 162 -16.84 -26.15 -4.95
N HIS A 163 -16.34 -26.48 -3.76
CA HIS A 163 -15.46 -25.59 -2.98
C HIS A 163 -14.06 -26.19 -2.90
N ARG A 164 -13.06 -25.46 -3.40
CA ARG A 164 -11.65 -25.81 -3.35
C ARG A 164 -10.91 -24.95 -2.33
N TYR A 165 -9.89 -25.52 -1.71
CA TYR A 165 -9.00 -24.76 -0.82
C TYR A 165 -7.90 -24.08 -1.62
N CYS A 166 -7.48 -22.90 -1.16
CA CYS A 166 -6.38 -22.16 -1.76
C CYS A 166 -5.04 -22.89 -1.55
N ASP A 167 -4.39 -23.28 -2.66
CA ASP A 167 -3.11 -24.01 -2.65
C ASP A 167 -2.00 -23.23 -1.94
N ASN A 168 -2.00 -21.89 -2.06
CA ASN A 168 -1.01 -21.05 -1.41
C ASN A 168 -1.10 -21.14 0.12
N HIS A 169 -2.30 -21.02 0.68
CA HIS A 169 -2.53 -21.16 2.12
C HIS A 169 -2.11 -22.54 2.60
N PHE A 170 -2.48 -23.59 1.86
CA PHE A 170 -2.06 -24.95 2.15
C PHE A 170 -0.53 -25.12 2.17
N LEU A 171 0.18 -24.60 1.16
CA LEU A 171 1.64 -24.67 1.09
C LEU A 171 2.32 -23.88 2.21
N ARG A 172 1.80 -22.70 2.56
CA ARG A 172 2.31 -21.90 3.69
C ARG A 172 2.10 -22.63 5.02
N ASP A 173 0.95 -23.26 5.20
CA ASP A 173 0.65 -24.06 6.38
C ASP A 173 1.58 -25.27 6.52
N LEU A 174 1.87 -25.96 5.41
CA LEU A 174 2.84 -27.05 5.36
C LEU A 174 4.27 -26.58 5.65
N ALA A 175 4.64 -25.40 5.17
CA ALA A 175 5.98 -24.84 5.34
C ALA A 175 6.23 -24.28 6.75
N ARG A 176 5.18 -23.91 7.49
CA ARG A 176 5.28 -23.25 8.81
C ARG A 176 6.24 -23.93 9.80
N PRO A 177 6.19 -25.25 10.04
CA PRO A 177 7.12 -25.89 10.99
C PRO A 177 8.59 -25.78 10.57
N VAL A 178 8.88 -25.75 9.27
CA VAL A 178 10.24 -25.59 8.73
C VAL A 178 10.69 -24.15 8.86
N LEU A 179 9.82 -23.20 8.50
CA LEU A 179 10.08 -21.76 8.62
C LEU A 179 10.29 -21.33 10.08
N GLU A 180 9.53 -21.88 11.03
CA GLU A 180 9.72 -21.63 12.46
C GLU A 180 11.11 -22.07 12.93
N LYS A 181 11.55 -23.27 12.54
CA LYS A 181 12.89 -23.78 12.85
C LYS A 181 13.99 -22.90 12.22
N ASP A 182 13.82 -22.49 10.97
CA ASP A 182 14.78 -21.63 10.26
C ASP A 182 14.86 -20.22 10.85
N SER A 183 13.73 -19.64 11.25
CA SER A 183 13.67 -18.31 11.87
C SER A 183 14.52 -18.22 13.16
N HIS A 184 14.60 -19.32 13.90
CA HIS A 184 15.45 -19.43 15.09
C HIS A 184 16.93 -19.66 14.75
N ALA A 185 17.25 -20.28 13.61
CA ALA A 185 18.61 -20.57 13.20
C ALA A 185 19.43 -19.27 13.04
N LYS A 186 18.89 -18.26 12.32
CA LYS A 186 19.56 -16.96 12.15
C LYS A 186 19.85 -16.27 13.49
N VAL A 187 18.90 -16.31 14.43
CA VAL A 187 19.06 -15.70 15.77
C VAL A 187 20.13 -16.44 16.58
N GLN A 188 20.09 -17.78 16.59
CA GLN A 188 21.07 -18.61 17.29
C GLN A 188 22.48 -18.43 16.73
N MET A 189 22.63 -18.41 15.40
CA MET A 189 23.90 -18.14 14.74
C MET A 189 24.45 -16.76 15.12
N ARG A 190 23.61 -15.71 15.06
CA ARG A 190 24.02 -14.36 15.47
C ARG A 190 24.45 -14.28 16.93
N ARG A 191 23.83 -15.05 17.84
CA ARG A 191 24.28 -15.10 19.24
C ARG A 191 25.69 -15.65 19.39
N LYS A 192 26.07 -16.69 18.62
CA LYS A 192 27.41 -17.30 18.69
C LYS A 192 28.52 -16.38 18.17
N VAL A 193 28.21 -15.53 17.17
CA VAL A 193 29.19 -14.61 16.57
C VAL A 193 29.13 -13.18 17.13
N ARG A 194 28.27 -12.93 18.14
CA ARG A 194 28.25 -11.64 18.84
C ARG A 194 29.62 -11.40 19.49
N GLY A 195 30.22 -10.26 19.20
CA GLY A 195 31.53 -9.87 19.73
C GLY A 195 32.71 -10.07 18.77
N LEU A 196 32.55 -10.85 17.69
CA LEU A 196 33.62 -11.01 16.69
C LEU A 196 34.03 -9.68 16.06
N ARG A 197 33.07 -8.78 15.80
CA ARG A 197 33.35 -7.43 15.27
C ARG A 197 34.26 -6.60 16.18
N THR A 198 34.16 -6.77 17.50
CA THR A 198 35.03 -6.06 18.45
C THR A 198 36.44 -6.62 18.40
N ILE A 199 36.58 -7.94 18.22
CA ILE A 199 37.88 -8.62 18.06
C ILE A 199 38.52 -8.22 16.73
N GLU A 200 37.76 -8.24 15.63
CA GLU A 200 38.22 -7.76 14.31
C GLU A 200 38.71 -6.31 14.38
N GLN A 201 37.98 -5.43 15.05
CA GLN A 201 38.40 -4.04 15.25
C GLN A 201 39.67 -3.92 16.12
N ALA A 202 39.84 -4.78 17.12
CA ALA A 202 41.05 -4.80 17.94
C ALA A 202 42.27 -5.26 17.12
N VAL A 203 42.12 -6.32 16.33
CA VAL A 203 43.19 -6.83 15.43
C VAL A 203 43.58 -5.78 14.40
N LEU A 204 42.61 -5.18 13.70
CA LEU A 204 42.88 -4.12 12.73
C LEU A 204 43.58 -2.90 13.36
N ARG A 205 43.28 -2.57 14.62
CA ARG A 205 43.96 -1.50 15.35
C ARG A 205 45.40 -1.87 15.71
N GLU A 206 45.66 -3.12 16.11
CA GLU A 206 47.02 -3.58 16.39
C GLU A 206 47.86 -3.67 15.10
N GLU A 207 47.30 -4.16 13.99
CA GLU A 207 47.95 -4.15 12.68
C GLU A 207 48.28 -2.72 12.22
N ALA A 208 47.36 -1.77 12.41
CA ALA A 208 47.60 -0.36 12.11
C ALA A 208 48.70 0.25 13.01
N LYS A 209 48.76 -0.11 14.30
CA LYS A 209 49.84 0.33 15.19
C LYS A 209 51.19 -0.27 14.79
N HIS A 210 51.22 -1.54 14.42
CA HIS A 210 52.43 -2.22 13.97
C HIS A 210 52.96 -1.65 12.66
N ALA A 211 52.08 -1.32 11.71
CA ALA A 211 52.44 -0.64 10.46
C ALA A 211 53.03 0.76 10.72
N VAL A 212 52.52 1.50 11.72
CA VAL A 212 53.05 2.82 12.11
C VAL A 212 54.38 2.72 12.88
N SER A 213 54.65 1.60 13.56
CA SER A 213 55.93 1.38 14.27
C SER A 213 57.08 0.87 13.40
N ASP A 214 56.80 0.20 12.27
CA ASP A 214 57.83 -0.20 11.29
C ASP A 214 58.26 0.96 10.37
N GLU A 215 57.47 2.03 10.31
CA GLU A 215 57.78 3.23 9.54
C GLU A 215 58.38 4.32 10.45
N GLN A 216 59.55 4.04 11.02
CA GLN A 216 60.34 5.03 11.75
C GLN A 216 61.05 5.95 10.72
N PRO A 217 60.71 7.26 10.62
CA PRO A 217 61.35 8.14 9.65
C PRO A 217 62.78 8.49 10.10
N PRO A 218 63.71 8.76 9.17
CA PRO A 218 65.08 9.15 9.51
C PRO A 218 65.09 10.52 10.22
N PRO A 219 66.12 10.82 11.04
CA PRO A 219 66.16 12.05 11.82
C PRO A 219 66.29 13.26 10.89
N THR A 220 65.30 14.15 10.91
CA THR A 220 65.34 15.44 10.20
C THR A 220 65.75 16.55 11.17
N SER A 221 66.68 17.39 10.70
CA SER A 221 67.32 18.49 11.41
C SER A 221 66.38 19.69 11.69
N PRO A 222 66.75 20.65 12.58
CA PRO A 222 65.83 21.64 13.15
C PRO A 222 65.49 22.83 12.23
N PRO A 223 64.44 23.61 12.56
CA PRO A 223 63.72 24.50 11.63
C PRO A 223 64.21 25.95 11.66
N PRO A 224 63.88 26.78 10.64
CA PRO A 224 63.91 28.23 10.78
C PRO A 224 62.52 28.79 11.11
N ALA A 225 62.54 29.94 11.77
CA ALA A 225 61.44 30.54 12.50
C ALA A 225 60.56 31.52 11.69
N ALA A 226 59.31 31.58 12.16
CA ALA A 226 58.42 32.74 12.34
C ALA A 226 57.89 33.56 11.13
N SER A 227 56.55 33.69 11.11
CA SER A 227 55.89 35.01 11.13
C SER A 227 54.45 34.88 11.63
N ASN A 228 54.10 35.74 12.59
CA ASN A 228 52.82 35.86 13.28
C ASN A 228 51.69 36.46 12.41
N GLY A 229 50.45 36.15 12.79
CA GLY A 229 49.24 36.83 12.30
C GLY A 229 47.97 36.37 13.04
N GLU A 230 47.63 37.09 14.11
CA GLU A 230 46.37 37.16 14.87
C GLU A 230 45.11 37.28 13.95
N THR A 231 43.84 37.03 14.29
CA THR A 231 43.11 36.89 15.56
C THR A 231 41.68 36.33 15.34
N SER A 232 41.15 35.75 16.43
CA SER A 232 39.78 35.82 17.00
C SER A 232 38.53 35.21 16.33
N ALA A 233 37.91 34.36 17.14
CA ALA A 233 36.56 33.83 17.08
C ALA A 233 35.45 34.88 17.26
N GLY A 234 34.23 34.49 16.88
CA GLY A 234 33.00 35.24 17.17
C GLY A 234 31.73 34.42 16.95
N THR A 235 31.35 33.62 17.94
CA THR A 235 30.01 33.03 18.14
C THR A 235 28.95 34.13 18.24
N ARG A 236 27.80 34.00 17.57
CA ARG A 236 26.51 34.56 18.04
C ARG A 236 25.32 33.69 17.59
N THR A 237 24.65 33.16 18.60
CA THR A 237 23.25 32.73 18.62
C THR A 237 22.32 33.91 18.42
N ALA A 238 21.16 33.70 17.82
CA ALA A 238 20.00 34.58 17.95
C ALA A 238 18.72 33.74 17.86
N GLU A 239 17.85 33.99 18.82
CA GLU A 239 16.61 33.30 19.15
C GLU A 239 15.45 34.30 18.98
N VAL A 240 14.23 33.77 18.78
CA VAL A 240 12.90 34.37 19.08
C VAL A 240 12.34 35.43 18.11
N SER A 241 11.15 35.17 17.54
CA SER A 241 9.88 35.78 18.03
C SER A 241 8.66 35.32 17.23
N THR A 242 7.67 34.82 17.99
CA THR A 242 6.26 34.69 17.64
C THR A 242 5.59 36.06 17.54
N ARG A 243 4.50 36.15 16.75
CA ARG A 243 3.38 37.09 16.94
C ARG A 243 2.11 36.53 16.31
N ASP A 244 1.07 36.46 17.14
CA ASP A 244 -0.34 36.25 16.81
C ASP A 244 -0.95 37.51 16.17
N GLU A 245 -2.00 37.33 15.36
CA GLU A 245 -3.09 38.31 15.22
C GLU A 245 -4.40 37.62 14.75
N GLU A 246 -5.41 37.66 15.62
CA GLU A 246 -6.83 37.44 15.31
C GLU A 246 -7.41 38.63 14.52
N VAL A 247 -8.53 38.41 13.81
CA VAL A 247 -9.79 39.19 13.95
C VAL A 247 -10.93 38.59 13.11
N ALA A 248 -12.11 38.51 13.74
CA ALA A 248 -13.46 38.16 13.26
C ALA A 248 -13.94 39.02 12.05
N GLY A 249 -15.00 38.76 11.26
CA GLY A 249 -16.20 37.91 11.33
C GLY A 249 -17.39 38.70 10.73
N ALA A 250 -18.12 38.17 9.73
CA ALA A 250 -19.44 38.69 9.28
C ALA A 250 -20.14 37.71 8.28
N PRO A 251 -21.46 37.81 8.03
CA PRO A 251 -22.36 36.65 8.05
C PRO A 251 -22.99 36.19 6.70
N GLY A 252 -23.37 34.91 6.66
CA GLY A 252 -24.66 34.39 6.15
C GLY A 252 -24.97 34.39 4.64
N TRP A 253 -24.90 33.20 4.00
CA TRP A 253 -25.94 32.76 3.05
C TRP A 253 -26.02 31.23 3.00
N SER A 254 -27.20 30.69 3.35
CA SER A 254 -27.56 29.28 3.27
C SER A 254 -27.91 28.90 1.84
N THR A 255 -27.23 27.89 1.28
CA THR A 255 -27.78 27.12 0.16
C THR A 255 -27.61 25.63 0.46
N ALA A 256 -28.74 24.93 0.52
CA ALA A 256 -28.80 23.49 0.69
C ALA A 256 -28.10 22.81 -0.49
N SER A 257 -26.92 22.23 -0.23
CA SER A 257 -26.24 21.34 -1.16
C SER A 257 -26.54 19.91 -0.77
N HIS A 258 -27.15 19.17 -1.69
CA HIS A 258 -27.21 17.70 -1.65
C HIS A 258 -25.78 17.17 -1.45
N LYS A 259 -25.48 16.67 -0.25
CA LYS A 259 -24.28 15.88 0.01
C LYS A 259 -24.36 14.61 -0.84
N GLY A 260 -23.56 14.54 -1.90
CA GLY A 260 -23.11 13.25 -2.41
C GLY A 260 -22.44 12.53 -1.25
N ALA A 261 -22.90 11.31 -0.94
CA ALA A 261 -22.37 10.54 0.16
C ALA A 261 -20.87 10.30 -0.04
N GLU A 262 -20.06 10.78 0.91
CA GLU A 262 -18.65 10.42 1.02
C GLU A 262 -18.54 8.88 1.09
N PRO A 263 -17.60 8.26 0.36
CA PRO A 263 -17.32 6.84 0.56
C PRO A 263 -16.91 6.63 2.03
N SER A 264 -17.46 5.60 2.67
CA SER A 264 -17.07 5.25 4.03
C SER A 264 -15.57 4.97 4.09
N ALA A 265 -14.94 5.12 5.27
CA ALA A 265 -13.53 4.76 5.46
C ALA A 265 -13.21 3.34 4.97
N ALA A 266 -14.19 2.43 5.11
CA ALA A 266 -14.21 1.10 4.55
C ALA A 266 -14.11 1.06 3.01
N GLY A 267 -14.87 1.91 2.32
CA GLY A 267 -14.83 2.06 0.87
C GLY A 267 -13.49 2.62 0.37
N GLN A 268 -12.88 3.54 1.10
CA GLN A 268 -11.55 4.07 0.76
C GLN A 268 -10.45 3.00 0.90
N LEU A 269 -10.47 2.21 1.99
CA LEU A 269 -9.55 1.08 2.20
C LEU A 269 -9.71 -0.02 1.13
N ALA A 270 -10.95 -0.33 0.74
CA ALA A 270 -11.24 -1.27 -0.34
C ALA A 270 -10.69 -0.79 -1.69
N LEU A 271 -10.67 0.51 -1.95
CA LEU A 271 -10.15 1.10 -3.19
C LEU A 271 -8.63 1.20 -3.20
N ASP A 272 -8.03 1.61 -2.08
CA ASP A 272 -6.59 1.58 -1.88
C ASP A 272 -6.08 0.13 -2.05
N TYR A 273 -6.83 -0.85 -1.55
CA TYR A 273 -6.56 -2.26 -1.77
C TYR A 273 -6.73 -2.70 -3.23
N CYS A 274 -7.84 -2.36 -3.90
CA CYS A 274 -8.05 -2.70 -5.32
C CYS A 274 -6.94 -2.12 -6.23
N ALA A 275 -6.37 -0.98 -5.86
CA ALA A 275 -5.21 -0.40 -6.53
C ALA A 275 -3.88 -1.09 -6.18
N VAL A 276 -3.66 -1.44 -4.91
CA VAL A 276 -2.47 -2.17 -4.46
C VAL A 276 -2.42 -3.60 -5.04
N VAL A 277 -3.57 -4.28 -5.16
CA VAL A 277 -3.65 -5.63 -5.74
C VAL A 277 -3.41 -5.67 -7.24
N ARG A 278 -3.71 -4.58 -7.96
CA ARG A 278 -3.30 -4.47 -9.36
C ARG A 278 -1.78 -4.52 -9.53
N GLY A 279 -0.99 -4.19 -8.50
CA GLY A 279 0.47 -4.32 -8.49
C GLY A 279 0.98 -5.63 -7.88
N ILE A 280 0.37 -6.14 -6.81
CA ILE A 280 0.94 -7.29 -6.07
C ILE A 280 0.64 -8.66 -6.71
N LEU A 281 -0.45 -8.78 -7.49
CA LEU A 281 -0.86 -10.08 -8.08
C LEU A 281 -0.94 -10.07 -9.62
N ASN A 282 -0.58 -8.95 -10.25
CA ASN A 282 -0.50 -8.80 -11.70
C ASN A 282 0.92 -8.54 -12.20
N ASP A 283 1.92 -8.56 -11.31
CA ASP A 283 3.26 -8.94 -11.73
C ASP A 283 3.18 -10.40 -12.16
N ASP A 284 3.70 -10.71 -13.34
CA ASP A 284 3.78 -12.03 -13.96
C ASP A 284 4.61 -13.06 -13.15
N GLN A 285 4.72 -12.88 -11.83
CA GLN A 285 5.24 -13.83 -10.85
C GLN A 285 4.22 -14.94 -10.50
N GLY A 286 2.96 -14.79 -10.92
CA GLY A 286 2.02 -15.89 -11.00
C GLY A 286 2.29 -16.73 -12.24
N GLY A 287 3.24 -17.66 -12.15
CA GLY A 287 3.42 -18.70 -13.16
C GLY A 287 2.10 -19.43 -13.48
N PRO A 288 2.00 -20.13 -14.63
CA PRO A 288 0.74 -20.67 -15.11
C PRO A 288 0.16 -21.70 -14.13
N LEU A 289 -1.03 -21.41 -13.60
CA LEU A 289 -1.99 -22.37 -13.04
C LEU A 289 -3.42 -21.89 -13.31
#